data_AF-A0A4Y2LG58-F1
#
_entry.id   AF-A0A4Y2LG58-F1
#
_cell.length_a   1.000
_cell.length_b   1.000
_cell.length_c   1.000
_cell.angle_alpha   90.00
_cell.angle_beta   90.00
_cell.angle_gamma   90.00
#
_symmetry.space_group_name_H-M   'P 1'
#
loop_
_entity.id
_entity.type
_entity.pdbx_description
1 polymer ?
#
loop_
_entity_poly.entity_id
_entity_poly.type
_entity_poly.pdbx_seq_one_letter_code
_entity_poly.pdbx_strand_id
1 'polypeptide(L)'
;MRPRFIYLPENESELLEVSRKFYGISGFPCVFGALDCTHVPIVSPGVSNAELFRNRKGFLSLNVQILSDPDLYIRNIVARWPGSVHESTIFENSSLRAKFEAGVISPKYHLIGDNGYGFSTYLLTPFLNPRTQSERRYNFSHIRTRNVVERQHGLWKERVSCLLTKLRCSLDNAMTIIVATAVNHDIARSLGDFEENEFFEPDDSSLEIYFSEDQFGGMAKREFLVQEFFT
;
A
#
# COMPACT_ATOMS: atom_id res chain seq x y z
N MET A 1 5.75 5.25 20.17
CA MET A 1 6.79 4.97 19.16
C MET A 1 6.24 4.98 17.73
N ARG A 2 5.14 4.28 17.42
CA ARG A 2 4.52 4.27 16.07
C ARG A 2 4.50 5.63 15.34
N PRO A 3 3.91 6.73 15.88
CA PRO A 3 3.79 7.99 15.12
C PRO A 3 5.13 8.67 14.81
N ARG A 4 6.24 8.23 15.40
CA ARG A 4 7.58 8.78 15.13
C ARG A 4 8.24 8.14 13.90
N PHE A 5 7.85 6.91 13.55
CA PHE A 5 8.51 6.13 12.50
C PHE A 5 7.56 5.73 11.37
N ILE A 6 6.30 5.45 11.70
CA ILE A 6 5.22 5.19 10.75
C ILE A 6 4.32 6.42 10.72
N TYR A 7 4.52 7.25 9.72
CA TYR A 7 3.75 8.46 9.47
C TYR A 7 3.49 8.61 7.97
N LEU A 8 2.40 9.30 7.65
CA LEU A 8 2.12 9.70 6.27
C LEU A 8 2.95 10.94 5.96
N PRO A 9 3.37 11.14 4.70
CA PRO A 9 3.98 12.41 4.28
C PRO A 9 3.10 13.59 4.69
N GLU A 10 3.68 14.60 5.34
CA GLU A 10 2.91 15.66 6.00
C GLU A 10 2.83 16.94 5.18
N ASN A 11 3.81 17.18 4.32
CA ASN A 11 3.91 18.40 3.51
C ASN A 11 4.00 18.09 2.02
N GLU A 12 3.69 19.10 1.22
CA GLU A 12 3.66 19.02 -0.24
C GLU A 12 5.02 18.59 -0.83
N SER A 13 6.14 19.02 -0.24
CA SER A 13 7.47 18.65 -0.72
C SER A 13 7.75 17.15 -0.56
N GLU A 14 7.41 16.56 0.59
CA GLU A 14 7.51 15.11 0.81
C GLU A 14 6.59 14.33 -0.12
N LEU A 15 5.35 14.81 -0.31
CA LEU A 15 4.39 14.17 -1.21
C LEU A 15 4.86 14.18 -2.67
N LEU A 16 5.42 15.31 -3.11
CA LEU A 16 6.00 15.45 -4.45
C LEU A 16 7.20 14.52 -4.63
N GLU A 17 8.07 14.40 -3.62
CA GLU A 17 9.21 13.49 -3.66
C GLU A 17 8.76 12.03 -3.77
N VAL A 18 7.83 11.60 -2.93
CA VAL A 18 7.23 10.25 -2.97
C VAL A 18 6.63 9.97 -4.34
N SER A 19 5.82 10.89 -4.86
CA SER A 19 5.21 10.75 -6.17
C SER A 19 6.23 10.67 -7.30
N ARG A 20 7.30 11.48 -7.26
CA ARG A 20 8.37 11.47 -8.26
C ARG A 20 9.11 10.12 -8.26
N LYS A 21 9.43 9.61 -7.07
CA LYS A 21 10.08 8.31 -6.92
C LYS A 21 9.21 7.17 -7.44
N PHE A 22 7.90 7.17 -7.18
CA PHE A 22 6.99 6.20 -7.79
C PHE A 22 6.93 6.31 -9.31
N TYR A 23 6.88 7.54 -9.86
CA TYR A 23 6.91 7.75 -11.29
C TYR A 23 8.19 7.19 -11.93
N GLY A 24 9.34 7.31 -11.27
CA GLY A 24 10.60 6.71 -11.73
C GLY A 24 10.59 5.19 -11.88
N ILE A 25 9.65 4.46 -11.25
CA ILE A 25 9.58 3.00 -11.32
C ILE A 25 9.06 2.51 -12.67
N SER A 26 7.96 3.10 -13.14
CA SER A 26 7.34 2.70 -14.42
C SER A 26 6.43 3.77 -15.03
N GLY A 27 6.61 5.04 -14.68
CA GLY A 27 5.86 6.16 -15.24
C GLY A 27 4.43 6.31 -14.71
N PHE A 28 4.10 5.75 -13.52
CA PHE A 28 2.76 5.92 -12.95
C PHE A 28 2.71 7.24 -12.15
N PRO A 29 1.93 8.24 -12.59
CA PRO A 29 1.99 9.59 -12.01
C PRO A 29 1.22 9.70 -10.69
N CYS A 30 1.53 10.71 -9.87
CA CYS A 30 0.75 11.13 -8.70
C CYS A 30 0.45 10.04 -7.66
N VAL A 31 1.30 9.02 -7.55
CA VAL A 31 1.13 7.95 -6.58
C VAL A 31 1.53 8.43 -5.18
N PHE A 32 0.59 8.33 -4.24
CA PHE A 32 0.80 8.61 -2.82
C PHE A 32 1.49 7.45 -2.09
N GLY A 33 1.19 6.22 -2.52
CA GLY A 33 1.68 5.00 -1.90
C GLY A 33 1.02 3.76 -2.49
N ALA A 34 1.70 2.62 -2.34
CA ALA A 34 1.20 1.32 -2.72
C ALA A 34 0.54 0.63 -1.52
N LEU A 35 -0.71 0.21 -1.69
CA LEU A 35 -1.53 -0.38 -0.64
C LEU A 35 -1.73 -1.87 -0.91
N ASP A 36 -1.41 -2.71 0.06
CA ASP A 36 -1.67 -4.14 -0.02
C ASP A 36 -1.82 -4.74 1.39
N CYS A 37 -2.36 -5.94 1.44
CA CYS A 37 -2.54 -6.70 2.66
C CYS A 37 -1.55 -7.86 2.74
N THR A 38 -1.22 -8.27 3.96
CA THR A 38 -0.38 -9.43 4.20
C THR A 38 -0.86 -10.21 5.43
N HIS A 39 -0.78 -11.53 5.36
CA HIS A 39 -1.21 -12.40 6.46
C HIS A 39 -0.05 -12.70 7.41
N VAL A 40 -0.27 -12.49 8.71
CA VAL A 40 0.63 -12.92 9.79
C VAL A 40 0.02 -14.14 10.49
N PRO A 41 0.67 -15.31 10.47
CA PRO A 41 0.10 -16.52 11.06
C PRO A 41 0.00 -16.43 12.59
N ILE A 42 -1.12 -16.90 13.14
CA ILE A 42 -1.37 -16.90 14.60
C ILE A 42 -1.79 -18.29 15.10
N VAL A 43 -1.62 -18.53 16.40
CA VAL A 43 -2.30 -19.64 17.08
C VAL A 43 -3.81 -19.38 17.13
N SER A 44 -4.59 -20.45 17.28
CA SER A 44 -6.03 -20.31 17.39
C SER A 44 -6.37 -19.45 18.62
N PRO A 45 -7.14 -18.35 18.47
CA PRO A 45 -7.54 -17.52 19.59
C PRO A 45 -8.65 -18.15 20.45
N GLY A 46 -9.06 -19.37 20.14
CA GLY A 46 -10.14 -20.12 20.80
C GLY A 46 -10.94 -20.93 19.78
N VAL A 47 -11.71 -21.92 20.26
CA VAL A 47 -12.45 -22.86 19.39
C VAL A 47 -13.61 -22.16 18.64
N SER A 48 -14.33 -21.25 19.30
CA SER A 48 -15.54 -20.62 18.74
C SER A 48 -15.26 -19.60 17.63
N ASN A 49 -14.11 -18.94 17.65
CA ASN A 49 -13.80 -17.83 16.75
C ASN A 49 -12.75 -18.19 15.68
N ALA A 50 -12.25 -19.43 15.64
CA ALA A 50 -11.14 -19.81 14.77
C ALA A 50 -11.42 -19.54 13.28
N GLU A 51 -12.64 -19.79 12.80
CA GLU A 51 -13.00 -19.59 11.39
C GLU A 51 -12.93 -18.13 10.95
N LEU A 52 -13.14 -17.16 11.85
CA LEU A 52 -12.95 -15.74 11.54
C LEU A 52 -11.49 -15.43 11.17
N PHE A 53 -10.53 -16.17 11.72
CA PHE A 53 -9.12 -15.96 11.43
C PHE A 53 -8.61 -16.79 10.26
N ARG A 54 -9.43 -17.69 9.71
CA ARG A 54 -9.03 -18.54 8.58
C ARG A 54 -9.00 -17.72 7.30
N ASN A 55 -7.83 -17.65 6.67
CA ASN A 55 -7.67 -16.99 5.38
C ASN A 55 -7.97 -17.93 4.20
N ARG A 56 -7.94 -17.36 2.99
CA ARG A 56 -8.15 -18.10 1.72
C ARG A 56 -7.13 -19.22 1.47
N LYS A 57 -5.97 -19.20 2.15
CA LYS A 57 -4.93 -20.24 2.09
C LYS A 57 -5.11 -21.32 3.17
N GLY A 58 -6.19 -21.27 3.95
CA GLY A 58 -6.58 -22.31 4.90
C GLY A 58 -5.94 -22.23 6.28
N PHE A 59 -5.10 -21.23 6.57
CA PHE A 59 -4.46 -21.06 7.88
C PHE A 59 -5.00 -19.87 8.67
N LEU A 60 -4.83 -19.91 10.00
CA LEU A 60 -5.26 -18.84 10.90
C LEU A 60 -4.27 -17.69 10.90
N SER A 61 -4.75 -16.48 10.66
CA SER A 61 -3.91 -15.28 10.55
C SER A 61 -4.62 -14.01 10.98
N LEU A 62 -3.82 -12.99 11.27
CA LEU A 62 -4.26 -11.59 11.20
C LEU A 62 -4.01 -11.09 9.77
N ASN A 63 -5.00 -10.40 9.20
CA ASN A 63 -4.85 -9.69 7.95
C ASN A 63 -4.35 -8.26 8.25
N VAL A 64 -3.17 -7.92 7.72
CA VAL A 64 -2.47 -6.67 8.01
C VAL A 64 -2.39 -5.83 6.74
N GLN A 65 -3.05 -4.68 6.71
CA GLN A 65 -2.93 -3.73 5.61
C GLN A 65 -1.74 -2.81 5.83
N ILE A 66 -0.95 -2.61 4.79
CA ILE A 66 0.20 -1.70 4.77
C ILE A 66 0.10 -0.75 3.59
N LEU A 67 0.45 0.51 3.85
CA LEU A 67 0.83 1.48 2.84
C LEU A 67 2.36 1.57 2.79
N SER A 68 2.96 1.22 1.67
CA SER A 68 4.39 1.40 1.41
C SER A 68 4.63 2.63 0.55
N ASP A 69 5.73 3.33 0.81
CA ASP A 69 6.31 4.31 -0.11
C ASP A 69 7.31 3.63 -1.09
N PRO A 70 7.89 4.36 -2.06
CA PRO A 70 8.77 3.77 -3.07
C PRO A 70 10.13 3.36 -2.48
N ASP A 71 10.50 3.93 -1.33
CA ASP A 71 11.70 3.61 -0.57
C ASP A 71 11.47 2.46 0.44
N LEU A 72 10.35 1.73 0.31
CA LEU A 72 10.00 0.54 1.11
C LEU A 72 9.83 0.82 2.63
N TYR A 73 9.52 2.06 3.00
CA TYR A 73 9.07 2.42 4.35
C TYR A 73 7.57 2.15 4.53
N ILE A 74 7.20 1.76 5.74
CA ILE A 74 5.80 1.57 6.12
C ILE A 74 5.22 2.94 6.53
N ARG A 75 4.35 3.52 5.71
CA ARG A 75 3.73 4.82 5.98
C ARG A 75 2.38 4.71 6.70
N ASN A 76 1.72 3.57 6.58
CA ASN A 76 0.52 3.25 7.35
C ASN A 76 0.41 1.75 7.61
N ILE A 77 -0.16 1.37 8.75
CA ILE A 77 -0.40 -0.03 9.10
C ILE A 77 -1.73 -0.21 9.85
N VAL A 78 -2.50 -1.23 9.45
CA VAL A 78 -3.71 -1.69 10.13
C VAL A 78 -3.59 -3.19 10.39
N ALA A 79 -3.29 -3.57 11.63
CA ALA A 79 -2.94 -4.95 12.01
C ALA A 79 -4.00 -5.67 12.88
N ARG A 80 -5.26 -5.23 12.85
CA ARG A 80 -6.31 -5.66 13.80
C ARG A 80 -7.38 -6.59 13.22
N TRP A 81 -7.26 -6.97 11.96
CA TRP A 81 -8.34 -7.67 11.26
C TRP A 81 -8.14 -9.19 11.23
N PRO A 82 -9.21 -9.98 11.41
CA PRO A 82 -9.15 -11.43 11.23
C PRO A 82 -8.78 -11.81 9.78
N GLY A 83 -8.13 -12.96 9.63
CA GLY A 83 -7.63 -13.45 8.35
C GLY A 83 -8.68 -13.71 7.26
N SER A 84 -9.96 -13.86 7.62
CA SER A 84 -11.04 -14.04 6.64
C SER A 84 -11.52 -12.72 6.01
N VAL A 85 -11.17 -11.58 6.60
CA VAL A 85 -11.67 -10.26 6.18
C VAL A 85 -10.98 -9.80 4.90
N HIS A 86 -11.79 -9.33 3.96
CA HIS A 86 -11.33 -8.81 2.67
C HIS A 86 -10.58 -7.50 2.81
N GLU A 87 -9.62 -7.29 1.90
CA GLU A 87 -8.73 -6.15 1.85
C GLU A 87 -9.50 -4.83 1.72
N SER A 88 -10.57 -4.82 0.91
CA SER A 88 -11.51 -3.70 0.76
C SER A 88 -12.13 -3.27 2.09
N THR A 89 -12.63 -4.22 2.89
CA THR A 89 -13.25 -3.94 4.20
C THR A 89 -12.26 -3.31 5.17
N ILE A 90 -11.00 -3.74 5.14
CA ILE A 90 -9.94 -3.16 5.98
C ILE A 90 -9.71 -1.70 5.60
N PHE A 91 -9.61 -1.42 4.30
CA PHE A 91 -9.42 -0.05 3.79
C PHE A 91 -10.61 0.85 4.10
N GLU A 92 -11.83 0.34 3.92
CA GLU A 92 -13.08 1.06 4.23
C GLU A 92 -13.13 1.55 5.68
N ASN A 93 -12.49 0.82 6.59
CA ASN A 93 -12.43 1.08 8.02
C ASN A 93 -11.04 1.59 8.48
N SER A 94 -10.25 2.13 7.55
CA SER A 94 -8.91 2.68 7.84
C SER A 94 -8.97 4.19 8.06
N SER A 95 -8.08 4.70 8.92
CA SER A 95 -7.88 6.15 9.06
C SER A 95 -7.30 6.77 7.78
N LEU A 96 -6.63 5.96 6.95
CA LEU A 96 -6.09 6.40 5.67
C LEU A 96 -7.22 6.81 4.72
N ARG A 97 -8.24 5.95 4.56
CA ARG A 97 -9.43 6.31 3.77
C ARG A 97 -10.11 7.56 4.32
N ALA A 98 -10.29 7.65 5.64
CA ALA A 98 -10.92 8.83 6.26
C ALA A 98 -10.17 10.14 5.93
N LYS A 99 -8.84 10.12 5.80
CA LYS A 99 -8.05 11.30 5.39
C LYS A 99 -8.27 11.68 3.92
N PHE A 100 -8.43 10.70 3.03
CA PHE A 100 -8.78 10.98 1.63
C PHE A 100 -10.20 11.55 1.50
N GLU A 101 -11.18 10.95 2.19
CA GLU A 101 -12.58 11.42 2.17
C GLU A 101 -12.73 12.82 2.78
N ALA A 102 -11.93 13.14 3.81
CA ALA A 102 -11.92 14.46 4.42
C ALA A 102 -11.15 15.54 3.63
N GLY A 103 -10.55 15.18 2.48
CA GLY A 103 -9.75 16.11 1.68
C GLY A 103 -8.44 16.55 2.35
N VAL A 104 -7.98 15.84 3.39
CA VAL A 104 -6.69 16.12 4.05
C VAL A 104 -5.53 15.81 3.11
N ILE A 105 -5.68 14.78 2.27
CA ILE A 105 -4.75 14.48 1.19
C ILE A 105 -5.33 15.06 -0.09
N SER A 106 -4.53 15.88 -0.80
CA SER A 106 -4.96 16.53 -2.03
C SER A 106 -5.49 15.50 -3.06
N PRO A 107 -6.61 15.79 -3.73
CA PRO A 107 -7.25 14.87 -4.69
C PRO A 107 -6.39 14.55 -5.92
N LYS A 108 -5.30 15.31 -6.14
CA LYS A 108 -4.30 15.00 -7.17
C LYS A 108 -3.64 13.64 -6.93
N TYR A 109 -3.35 13.32 -5.69
CA TYR A 109 -2.69 12.07 -5.34
C TYR A 109 -3.66 10.91 -5.29
N HIS A 110 -3.14 9.70 -5.43
CA HIS A 110 -3.93 8.49 -5.31
C HIS A 110 -3.07 7.31 -4.84
N LEU A 111 -3.75 6.35 -4.22
CA LEU A 111 -3.19 5.06 -3.87
C LEU A 111 -3.25 4.12 -5.09
N ILE A 112 -2.31 3.18 -5.14
CA ILE A 112 -2.38 2.03 -6.04
C ILE A 112 -2.62 0.76 -5.22
N GLY A 113 -3.64 0.01 -5.58
CA GLY A 113 -4.00 -1.26 -4.93
C GLY A 113 -4.32 -2.35 -5.94
N ASP A 114 -4.40 -3.59 -5.48
CA ASP A 114 -4.79 -4.71 -6.31
C ASP A 114 -6.32 -4.76 -6.56
N ASN A 115 -6.79 -5.78 -7.26
CA ASN A 115 -8.22 -5.97 -7.54
C ASN A 115 -9.04 -6.44 -6.33
N GLY A 116 -8.41 -6.69 -5.17
CA GLY A 116 -9.10 -6.95 -3.91
C GLY A 116 -9.73 -5.68 -3.32
N TYR A 117 -9.35 -4.50 -3.82
CA TYR A 117 -9.87 -3.22 -3.39
C TYR A 117 -10.99 -2.68 -4.30
N GLY A 118 -11.86 -1.86 -3.71
CA GLY A 118 -12.82 -1.05 -4.46
C GLY A 118 -12.11 0.10 -5.17
N PHE A 119 -12.45 0.30 -6.44
CA PHE A 119 -11.93 1.42 -7.24
C PHE A 119 -12.59 2.75 -6.84
N SER A 120 -11.79 3.82 -6.71
CA SER A 120 -12.27 5.18 -6.40
C SER A 120 -11.39 6.27 -7.03
N THR A 121 -11.69 7.54 -6.75
CA THR A 121 -10.86 8.70 -7.16
C THR A 121 -9.48 8.73 -6.50
N TYR A 122 -9.31 8.03 -5.38
CA TYR A 122 -8.09 8.03 -4.59
C TYR A 122 -7.50 6.62 -4.39
N LEU A 123 -8.12 5.57 -4.93
CA LEU A 123 -7.58 4.20 -4.94
C LEU A 123 -7.77 3.58 -6.33
N LEU A 124 -6.67 3.51 -7.08
CA LEU A 124 -6.65 3.00 -8.44
C LEU A 124 -6.26 1.52 -8.44
N THR A 125 -7.06 0.72 -9.13
CA THR A 125 -6.82 -0.71 -9.38
C THR A 125 -6.50 -0.95 -10.86
N PRO A 126 -5.90 -2.10 -11.24
CA PRO A 126 -5.68 -2.42 -12.65
C PRO A 126 -7.02 -2.69 -13.37
N PHE A 127 -7.05 -2.52 -14.68
CA PHE A 127 -8.16 -3.00 -15.51
C PHE A 127 -8.24 -4.52 -15.41
N LEU A 128 -9.43 -5.06 -15.11
CA LEU A 128 -9.67 -6.50 -15.10
C LEU A 128 -9.53 -7.12 -16.51
N ASN A 129 -9.96 -6.39 -17.53
CA ASN A 129 -9.97 -6.85 -18.93
C ASN A 129 -9.47 -5.74 -19.87
N PRO A 130 -8.15 -5.49 -19.96
CA PRO A 130 -7.60 -4.44 -20.82
C PRO A 130 -7.76 -4.79 -22.31
N ARG A 131 -8.47 -3.95 -23.04
CA ARG A 131 -8.82 -4.09 -24.46
C ARG A 131 -7.90 -3.27 -25.36
N THR A 132 -7.53 -2.06 -24.94
CA THR A 132 -6.70 -1.15 -25.75
C THR A 132 -5.21 -1.30 -25.42
N GLN A 133 -4.33 -0.80 -26.29
CA GLN A 133 -2.90 -0.77 -25.98
C GLN A 133 -2.61 0.14 -24.78
N SER A 134 -3.34 1.25 -24.66
CA SER A 134 -3.17 2.18 -23.54
C SER A 134 -3.60 1.60 -22.20
N GLU A 135 -4.70 0.84 -22.16
CA GLU A 135 -5.09 0.10 -20.95
C GLU A 135 -4.06 -0.96 -20.57
N ARG A 136 -3.41 -1.60 -21.55
CA ARG A 136 -2.31 -2.55 -21.29
C ARG A 136 -1.07 -1.84 -20.75
N ARG A 137 -0.71 -0.67 -21.28
CA ARG A 137 0.40 0.17 -20.77
C ARG A 137 0.13 0.66 -19.35
N TYR A 138 -1.10 1.12 -19.08
CA TYR A 138 -1.58 1.45 -17.73
C TYR A 138 -1.42 0.26 -16.79
N ASN A 139 -1.91 -0.94 -17.16
CA ASN A 139 -1.80 -2.12 -16.31
C ASN A 139 -0.34 -2.53 -16.07
N PHE A 140 0.50 -2.47 -17.10
CA PHE A 140 1.93 -2.77 -16.98
C PHE A 140 2.59 -1.84 -15.98
N SER A 141 2.36 -0.53 -16.10
CA SER A 141 2.89 0.47 -15.18
C SER A 141 2.31 0.30 -13.76
N HIS A 142 1.00 0.09 -13.65
CA HIS A 142 0.32 -0.12 -12.37
C HIS A 142 0.92 -1.31 -11.61
N ILE A 143 1.05 -2.46 -12.28
CA ILE A 143 1.57 -3.69 -11.67
C ILE A 143 3.02 -3.50 -11.20
N ARG A 144 3.88 -2.89 -12.01
CA ARG A 144 5.29 -2.64 -11.65
C ARG A 144 5.42 -1.64 -10.50
N THR A 145 4.63 -0.56 -10.51
CA THR A 145 4.63 0.42 -9.43
C THR A 145 4.10 -0.19 -8.13
N ARG A 146 3.04 -1.00 -8.21
CA ARG A 146 2.45 -1.66 -7.03
C ARG A 146 3.41 -2.67 -6.40
N ASN A 147 4.25 -3.35 -7.19
CA ASN A 147 5.18 -4.37 -6.69
C ASN A 147 6.08 -3.88 -5.53
N VAL A 148 6.29 -2.56 -5.38
CA VAL A 148 6.89 -1.93 -4.20
C VAL A 148 6.35 -2.46 -2.87
N VAL A 149 5.03 -2.53 -2.69
CA VAL A 149 4.45 -2.98 -1.41
C VAL A 149 4.63 -4.48 -1.19
N GLU A 150 4.68 -5.28 -2.25
CA GLU A 150 4.99 -6.72 -2.15
C GLU A 150 6.45 -6.94 -1.73
N ARG A 151 7.38 -6.18 -2.32
CA ARG A 151 8.80 -6.18 -1.91
C ARG A 151 8.95 -5.73 -0.46
N GLN A 152 8.26 -4.67 -0.08
CA GLN A 152 8.24 -4.19 1.29
C GLN A 152 7.76 -5.28 2.26
N HIS A 153 6.67 -5.98 1.95
CA HIS A 153 6.18 -7.11 2.75
C HIS A 153 7.23 -8.22 2.88
N GLY A 154 7.90 -8.58 1.78
CA GLY A 154 8.96 -9.59 1.76
C GLY A 154 10.10 -9.21 2.71
N LEU A 155 10.70 -8.05 2.50
CA LEU A 155 11.82 -7.54 3.31
C LEU A 155 11.46 -7.45 4.79
N TRP A 156 10.29 -6.91 5.11
CA TRP A 156 9.86 -6.77 6.50
C TRP A 156 9.74 -8.14 7.20
N LYS A 157 9.13 -9.11 6.52
CA LYS A 157 8.95 -10.47 7.08
C LYS A 157 10.23 -11.29 7.11
N GLU A 158 11.14 -11.06 6.18
CA GLU A 158 12.47 -11.68 6.19
C GLU A 158 13.32 -11.16 7.36
N ARG A 159 13.39 -9.83 7.52
CA ARG A 159 14.06 -9.17 8.63
C ARG A 159 13.52 -9.62 9.99
N VAL A 160 12.20 -9.85 10.06
CA VAL A 160 11.54 -10.31 11.28
C VAL A 160 10.79 -11.61 11.02
N SER A 161 11.58 -12.69 10.89
CA SER A 161 11.11 -14.04 10.54
C SER A 161 9.99 -14.59 11.43
N CYS A 162 9.80 -14.07 12.65
CA CYS A 162 8.67 -14.44 13.48
C CYS A 162 7.31 -14.17 12.81
N LEU A 163 7.22 -13.20 11.89
CA LEU A 163 6.03 -12.89 11.09
C LEU A 163 5.71 -13.93 10.00
N LEU A 164 6.69 -14.77 9.64
CA LEU A 164 6.51 -15.92 8.74
C LEU A 164 6.07 -17.17 9.52
N THR A 165 6.36 -17.21 10.81
CA THR A 165 5.99 -18.30 11.70
C THR A 165 4.69 -18.00 12.44
N LYS A 166 4.11 -19.03 13.06
CA LYS A 166 2.89 -18.88 13.86
C LYS A 166 3.21 -18.20 15.19
N LEU A 167 2.70 -16.97 15.38
CA LEU A 167 2.81 -16.25 16.65
C LEU A 167 2.05 -16.99 17.76
N ARG A 168 2.77 -17.44 18.79
CA ARG A 168 2.25 -18.24 19.92
C ARG A 168 1.97 -17.36 21.14
N CYS A 169 1.12 -16.37 20.96
CA CYS A 169 0.73 -15.44 22.02
C CYS A 169 -0.75 -15.06 21.87
N SER A 170 -1.27 -14.27 22.81
CA SER A 170 -2.62 -13.70 22.69
C SER A 170 -2.74 -12.81 21.45
N LEU A 171 -3.97 -12.56 20.99
CA LEU A 171 -4.21 -11.66 19.87
C LEU A 171 -3.65 -10.26 20.12
N ASP A 172 -3.82 -9.72 21.32
CA ASP A 172 -3.32 -8.39 21.69
C ASP A 172 -1.80 -8.31 21.61
N ASN A 173 -1.10 -9.36 22.06
CA ASN A 173 0.35 -9.45 21.94
C ASN A 173 0.77 -9.63 20.48
N ALA A 174 0.04 -10.42 19.68
CA ALA A 174 0.32 -10.59 18.26
C ALA A 174 0.19 -9.25 17.51
N MET A 175 -0.89 -8.50 17.73
CA MET A 175 -1.09 -7.17 17.15
C MET A 175 0.02 -6.20 17.57
N THR A 176 0.43 -6.24 18.85
CA THR A 176 1.51 -5.41 19.38
C THR A 176 2.86 -5.76 18.74
N ILE A 177 3.18 -7.06 18.62
CA ILE A 177 4.40 -7.55 17.95
C ILE A 177 4.42 -7.07 16.51
N ILE A 178 3.33 -7.23 15.77
CA ILE A 178 3.24 -6.81 14.35
C ILE A 178 3.53 -5.30 14.22
N VAL A 179 2.93 -4.45 15.05
CA VAL A 179 3.20 -3.00 14.98
C VAL A 179 4.63 -2.66 15.41
N ALA A 180 5.15 -3.32 16.44
CA ALA A 180 6.51 -3.10 16.93
C ALA A 180 7.56 -3.49 15.88
N THR A 181 7.36 -4.60 15.18
CA THR A 181 8.28 -5.08 14.15
C THR A 181 8.23 -4.20 12.90
N ALA A 182 7.06 -3.64 12.56
CA ALA A 182 6.94 -2.63 11.50
C ALA A 182 7.76 -1.37 11.84
N VAL A 183 7.68 -0.88 13.09
CA VAL A 183 8.50 0.24 13.54
C VAL A 183 9.99 -0.09 13.50
N ASN A 184 10.38 -1.29 13.93
CA ASN A 184 11.78 -1.73 13.87
C ASN A 184 12.31 -1.83 12.44
N HIS A 185 11.47 -2.21 11.48
CA HIS A 185 11.83 -2.22 10.06
C HIS A 185 12.19 -0.82 9.57
N ASP A 186 11.34 0.17 9.83
CA ASP A 186 11.61 1.55 9.41
C ASP A 186 12.82 2.15 10.14
N ILE A 187 13.04 1.81 11.42
CA ILE A 187 14.25 2.18 12.16
C ILE A 187 15.49 1.63 11.46
N ALA A 188 15.51 0.33 11.16
CA ALA A 188 16.66 -0.30 10.50
C ALA A 188 16.94 0.36 9.13
N ARG A 189 15.90 0.64 8.33
CA ARG A 189 16.05 1.38 7.07
C ARG A 189 16.64 2.78 7.29
N SER A 190 16.16 3.51 8.30
CA SER A 190 16.69 4.85 8.62
C SER A 190 18.17 4.84 9.04
N LEU A 191 18.67 3.69 9.51
CA LEU A 191 20.07 3.49 9.88
C LEU A 191 20.95 3.01 8.72
N GLY A 192 20.43 2.97 7.50
CA GLY A 192 21.18 2.57 6.31
C GLY A 192 21.17 1.07 6.01
N ASP A 193 20.34 0.28 6.70
CA ASP A 193 20.13 -1.13 6.40
C ASP A 193 19.20 -1.28 5.18
N PHE A 194 19.76 -0.94 4.02
CA PHE A 194 19.14 -1.05 2.71
C PHE A 194 19.69 -2.29 2.01
N GLU A 195 18.81 -3.05 1.36
CA GLU A 195 19.26 -3.98 0.32
C GLU A 195 19.48 -3.22 -0.99
N GLU A 196 20.46 -3.68 -1.78
CA GLU A 196 20.75 -3.18 -3.12
C GLU A 196 19.47 -3.23 -3.97
N ASN A 197 18.92 -2.06 -4.31
CA ASN A 197 17.89 -1.95 -5.34
C ASN A 197 18.53 -1.43 -6.62
N GLU A 198 18.18 -2.03 -7.75
CA GLU A 198 18.40 -1.45 -9.07
C GLU A 198 17.61 -0.14 -9.16
N PHE A 199 18.30 0.99 -8.98
CA PHE A 199 17.73 2.30 -9.24
C PHE A 199 17.57 2.48 -10.75
N PHE A 200 16.36 2.75 -11.22
CA PHE A 200 16.16 3.41 -12.50
C PHE A 200 16.28 4.91 -12.26
N GLU A 201 17.20 5.58 -12.96
CA GLU A 201 17.25 7.04 -12.95
C GLU A 201 15.97 7.60 -13.59
N PRO A 202 15.19 8.43 -12.88
CA PRO A 202 14.01 9.05 -13.45
C PRO A 202 14.41 10.08 -14.51
N ASP A 203 13.70 10.07 -15.64
CA ASP A 203 13.75 11.16 -16.60
C ASP A 203 13.05 12.40 -16.01
N ASP A 204 13.73 13.55 -16.00
CA ASP A 204 13.36 14.77 -15.27
C ASP A 204 12.32 15.65 -16.02
N SER A 205 11.38 15.01 -16.72
CA SER A 205 10.30 15.72 -17.42
C SER A 205 9.09 15.96 -16.49
N SER A 206 9.16 17.06 -15.74
CA SER A 206 8.07 17.85 -15.13
C SER A 206 6.74 17.12 -14.79
N LEU A 207 6.63 16.63 -13.55
CA LEU A 207 5.37 16.14 -12.96
C LEU A 207 4.65 17.23 -12.15
N GLU A 208 4.25 18.32 -12.78
CA GLU A 208 3.21 19.19 -12.23
C GLU A 208 1.88 18.89 -12.92
N ILE A 209 1.17 17.88 -12.41
CA ILE A 209 -0.17 17.54 -12.90
C ILE A 209 -1.18 18.29 -12.05
N TYR A 210 -1.75 19.35 -12.61
CA TYR A 210 -2.88 20.05 -12.02
C TYR A 210 -4.16 19.28 -12.34
N PHE A 211 -4.68 18.50 -11.39
CA PHE A 211 -6.06 18.04 -11.44
C PHE A 211 -6.95 19.21 -11.04
N SER A 212 -7.88 19.66 -11.88
CA SER A 212 -8.88 20.65 -11.45
C SER A 212 -9.69 20.04 -10.30
N GLU A 213 -9.79 20.78 -9.19
CA GLU A 213 -10.41 20.33 -7.93
C GLU A 213 -11.90 20.02 -8.05
N ASP A 214 -12.50 20.32 -9.21
CA ASP A 214 -13.91 20.11 -9.50
C ASP A 214 -14.08 19.20 -10.74
N GLN A 215 -14.88 18.13 -10.56
CA GLN A 215 -15.67 17.39 -11.57
C GLN A 215 -15.27 16.01 -12.12
N PHE A 216 -14.35 15.24 -11.50
CA PHE A 216 -14.08 13.89 -12.04
C PHE A 216 -14.27 12.77 -11.01
N GLY A 217 -15.31 11.94 -11.22
CA GLY A 217 -15.44 10.64 -10.57
C GLY A 217 -14.27 9.71 -10.93
N GLY A 218 -14.10 8.62 -10.17
CA GLY A 218 -12.92 7.73 -10.31
C GLY A 218 -12.65 7.28 -11.74
N MET A 219 -13.71 6.96 -12.50
CA MET A 219 -13.61 6.54 -13.91
C MET A 219 -12.93 7.60 -14.78
N ALA A 220 -13.36 8.85 -14.67
CA ALA A 220 -12.81 9.93 -15.48
C ALA A 220 -11.34 10.23 -15.11
N LYS A 221 -10.96 10.10 -13.83
CA LYS A 221 -9.55 10.17 -13.43
C LYS A 221 -8.72 9.07 -14.11
N ARG A 222 -9.19 7.83 -14.12
CA ARG A 222 -8.48 6.72 -14.78
C ARG A 222 -8.41 6.93 -16.30
N GLU A 223 -9.50 7.37 -16.94
CA GLU A 223 -9.52 7.65 -18.38
C GLU A 223 -8.52 8.75 -18.76
N PHE A 224 -8.50 9.84 -18.00
CA PHE A 224 -7.50 10.90 -18.17
C PHE A 224 -6.07 10.36 -18.06
N LEU A 225 -5.77 9.57 -17.02
CA LEU A 225 -4.45 8.96 -16.84
C LEU A 225 -4.07 8.08 -18.04
N VAL A 226 -5.00 7.27 -18.55
CA VAL A 226 -4.79 6.40 -19.72
C VAL A 226 -4.47 7.20 -20.97
N GLN A 227 -5.16 8.32 -21.20
CA GLN A 227 -4.98 9.16 -22.38
C GLN A 227 -3.70 9.99 -22.34
N GLU A 228 -3.33 10.53 -21.17
CA GLU A 228 -2.19 11.44 -21.06
C GLU A 228 -0.86 10.70 -20.85
N PHE A 229 -0.84 9.62 -20.06
CA PHE A 229 0.41 8.98 -19.61
C PHE A 229 0.68 7.61 -20.22
N PHE A 230 -0.32 7.00 -20.86
CA PHE A 230 -0.23 5.61 -21.32
C PHE A 230 -0.61 5.44 -22.80
N THR A 231 -0.46 6.48 -23.63
CA THR A 231 -0.54 6.37 -25.10
C THR A 231 0.67 5.69 -25.69
#